data_AF-A0A1J5U4I7-F1
#
_entry.id   AF-A0A1J5U4I7-F1
#
_cell.length_a   1.000
_cell.length_b   1.000
_cell.length_c   1.000
_cell.angle_alpha   90.00
_cell.angle_beta   90.00
_cell.angle_gamma   90.00
#
_symmetry.space_group_name_H-M   'P 1'
#
loop_
_entity.id
_entity.type
_entity.pdbx_description
1 polymer ?
#
loop_
_entity_poly.entity_id
_entity_poly.type
_entity_poly.pdbx_seq_one_letter_code
_entity_poly.pdbx_strand_id
1 'polypeptide(L)'
;VNGDELFRIFGSKNRFKNKNSTENVDSAETQVGSVIFFDALPIESVTLKADIMTPHYPEYYANEGATPPADNQDPNPILFLTVESGTSFQFAFKANKSDVKTVMEWLEAALGNLGAGAKTAVGYGRMDFEDCPKAPLKESPADKWIEKQVPGMLNKIHQNSLTLIGDKQMIGKFIGKAMIKEIKQHKDNQEIYMRMRELIQSSDKLNEENFINNYIK
;
A
#
# COMPACT_ATOMS: atom_id res chain seq x y z
N VAL A 1 17.26 9.39 6.81
CA VAL A 1 16.42 10.03 5.78
C VAL A 1 17.15 11.28 5.31
N ASN A 2 17.36 11.44 4.00
CA ASN A 2 18.00 12.64 3.43
C ASN A 2 16.99 13.80 3.40
N GLY A 3 17.38 14.98 3.89
CA GLY A 3 16.52 16.16 3.94
C GLY A 3 16.07 16.64 2.55
N ASP A 4 16.92 16.49 1.53
CA ASP A 4 16.60 16.87 0.16
C ASP A 4 15.55 15.95 -0.45
N GLU A 5 15.59 14.65 -0.13
CA GLU A 5 14.58 13.68 -0.57
C GLU A 5 13.22 13.97 0.06
N LEU A 6 13.19 14.28 1.36
CA LEU A 6 11.96 14.70 2.05
C LEU A 6 11.35 15.94 1.41
N PHE A 7 12.18 16.97 1.17
CA PHE A 7 11.72 18.19 0.57
C PHE A 7 11.19 17.98 -0.85
N ARG A 8 11.81 17.08 -1.62
CA ARG A 8 11.37 16.72 -2.97
C ARG A 8 10.07 15.92 -2.98
N ILE A 9 9.95 14.90 -2.12
CA ILE A 9 8.79 14.01 -2.08
C ILE A 9 7.56 14.73 -1.52
N PHE A 10 7.70 15.48 -0.43
CA PHE A 10 6.59 16.12 0.27
C PHE A 10 6.42 17.62 -0.01
N GLY A 11 7.44 18.28 -0.58
CA GLY A 11 7.35 19.69 -0.96
C GLY A 11 7.60 20.72 0.15
N SER A 12 7.89 20.28 1.38
CA SER A 12 8.13 21.18 2.53
C SER A 12 9.48 20.92 3.19
N LYS A 13 10.30 21.97 3.35
CA LYS A 13 11.53 21.89 4.16
C LYS A 13 11.13 21.73 5.63
N ASN A 14 11.82 20.85 6.35
CA ASN A 14 11.58 20.55 7.77
C ASN A 14 11.34 21.84 8.59
N ARG A 15 10.07 22.11 8.95
CA ARG A 15 9.71 23.14 9.91
C ARG A 15 9.82 22.60 11.34
N PHE A 16 11.01 22.19 11.76
CA PHE A 16 11.29 22.07 13.19
C PHE A 16 11.54 23.49 13.73
N LYS A 17 10.47 24.24 13.98
CA LYS A 17 10.57 25.54 14.65
C LYS A 17 11.04 25.30 16.09
N ASN A 18 12.19 25.82 16.45
CA ASN A 18 12.56 26.02 17.84
C ASN A 18 11.66 27.15 18.37
N LYS A 19 10.90 26.95 19.46
CA LYS A 19 9.89 27.91 19.95
C LYS A 19 10.44 29.30 20.31
N ASN A 20 11.76 29.50 20.27
CA ASN A 20 12.45 30.74 20.64
C ASN A 20 13.04 31.54 19.45
N SER A 21 12.84 31.13 18.19
CA SER A 21 13.35 31.89 17.05
C SER A 21 12.32 32.93 16.56
N THR A 22 12.51 34.19 16.94
CA THR A 22 11.85 35.39 16.38
C THR A 22 12.41 35.75 15.01
N GLU A 23 12.37 34.82 14.06
CA GLU A 23 12.67 35.12 12.66
C GLU A 23 11.38 35.01 11.85
N ASN A 24 11.03 36.09 11.15
CA ASN A 24 9.94 36.12 10.19
C ASN A 24 10.31 35.21 9.00
N VAL A 25 9.86 33.95 9.05
CA VAL A 25 10.05 32.97 7.97
C VAL A 25 8.96 33.18 6.91
N ASP A 26 9.04 34.28 6.16
CA ASP A 26 8.17 34.57 5.02
C ASP A 26 8.74 34.08 3.68
N SER A 27 9.81 33.28 3.69
CA SER A 27 10.43 32.75 2.46
C SER A 27 10.92 31.30 2.56
N ALA A 28 10.25 30.45 3.34
CA ALA A 28 10.49 29.02 3.20
C ALA A 28 10.11 28.61 1.77
N GLU A 29 11.11 28.26 0.97
CA GLU A 29 10.95 27.74 -0.39
C GLU A 29 9.97 26.55 -0.36
N THR A 30 8.72 26.79 -0.76
CA THR A 30 7.68 25.76 -0.84
C THR A 30 7.58 25.29 -2.28
N GLN A 31 7.63 23.98 -2.49
CA GLN A 31 7.40 23.39 -3.81
C GLN A 31 6.26 22.37 -3.74
N VAL A 32 5.74 21.99 -4.89
CA VAL A 32 4.83 20.84 -4.98
C VAL A 32 5.65 19.56 -4.83
N GLY A 33 5.23 18.67 -3.94
CA GLY A 33 5.86 17.37 -3.77
C GLY A 33 5.79 16.51 -5.04
N SER A 34 6.81 15.68 -5.26
CA SER A 34 6.90 14.83 -6.46
C SER A 34 6.04 13.57 -6.41
N VAL A 35 5.37 13.30 -5.27
CA VAL A 35 4.58 12.09 -5.03
C VAL A 35 3.16 12.49 -4.60
N ILE A 36 2.17 11.79 -5.15
CA ILE A 36 0.77 11.92 -4.74
C ILE A 36 0.44 10.69 -3.89
N PHE A 37 0.03 10.90 -2.64
CA PHE A 37 -0.47 9.85 -1.75
C PHE A 37 -2.00 9.84 -1.82
N PHE A 38 -2.59 8.66 -2.04
CA PHE A 38 -4.03 8.48 -1.99
C PHE A 38 -4.46 8.07 -0.59
N ASP A 39 -5.76 8.19 -0.32
CA ASP A 39 -6.35 7.72 0.93
C ASP A 39 -6.18 6.20 1.06
N ALA A 40 -5.98 5.75 2.31
CA ALA A 40 -5.97 4.34 2.64
C ALA A 40 -7.41 3.83 2.70
N LEU A 41 -7.74 2.82 1.89
CA LEU A 41 -9.09 2.27 1.82
C LEU A 41 -9.11 0.85 2.39
N PRO A 42 -10.11 0.48 3.20
CA PRO A 42 -10.21 -0.89 3.68
C PRO A 42 -10.53 -1.83 2.50
N ILE A 43 -9.89 -2.99 2.46
CA ILE A 43 -10.07 -3.98 1.39
C ILE A 43 -11.39 -4.75 1.59
N GLU A 44 -11.82 -4.87 2.85
CA GLU A 44 -13.04 -5.53 3.27
C GLU A 44 -13.86 -4.64 4.19
N SER A 45 -15.04 -5.10 4.59
CA SER A 45 -15.86 -4.35 5.55
C SER A 45 -15.15 -4.27 6.90
N VAL A 46 -15.12 -3.07 7.48
CA VAL A 46 -14.43 -2.80 8.73
C VAL A 46 -15.32 -3.16 9.92
N THR A 47 -14.81 -3.98 10.82
CA THR A 47 -15.43 -4.20 12.14
C THR A 47 -14.98 -3.11 13.10
N LEU A 48 -15.94 -2.37 13.65
CA LEU A 48 -15.67 -1.38 14.69
C LEU A 48 -15.87 -1.99 16.07
N LYS A 49 -14.93 -1.72 16.98
CA LYS A 49 -15.03 -2.07 18.41
C LYS A 49 -15.07 -0.80 19.26
N ALA A 50 -15.87 -0.83 20.31
CA ALA A 50 -15.79 0.17 21.36
C ALA A 50 -14.67 -0.20 22.33
N ASP A 51 -13.85 0.77 22.68
CA ASP A 51 -12.81 0.66 23.69
C ASP A 51 -12.91 1.83 24.67
N ILE A 52 -12.30 1.72 25.85
CA ILE A 52 -12.40 2.68 26.94
C ILE A 52 -11.02 3.25 27.24
N MET A 53 -10.95 4.57 27.42
CA MET A 53 -9.79 5.20 28.05
C MET A 53 -10.20 5.92 29.33
N THR A 54 -9.29 5.91 30.30
CA THR A 54 -9.40 6.68 31.54
C THR A 54 -8.17 7.57 31.66
N PRO A 55 -8.25 8.86 31.24
CA PRO A 55 -7.13 9.79 31.41
C PRO A 55 -6.71 9.86 32.87
N HIS A 56 -5.40 9.86 33.13
CA HIS A 56 -4.88 9.90 34.50
C HIS A 56 -5.08 11.26 35.18
N TYR A 57 -5.06 12.35 34.40
CA TYR A 57 -5.24 13.73 34.86
C TYR A 57 -6.33 14.45 34.06
N PRO A 58 -7.61 14.07 34.20
CA PRO A 58 -8.68 14.60 33.35
C PRO A 58 -8.82 16.12 33.45
N GLU A 59 -8.72 16.72 34.64
CA GLU A 59 -8.82 18.18 34.81
C GLU A 59 -7.61 18.94 34.24
N TYR A 60 -6.41 18.38 34.33
CA TYR A 60 -5.20 18.98 33.74
C TYR A 60 -5.37 19.14 32.24
N TYR A 61 -5.78 18.07 31.55
CA TYR A 61 -5.96 18.09 30.11
C TYR A 61 -7.18 18.92 29.68
N ALA A 62 -8.28 18.89 30.45
CA ALA A 62 -9.49 19.66 30.14
C ALA A 62 -9.28 21.17 30.27
N ASN A 63 -8.48 21.61 31.24
CA ASN A 63 -8.21 23.04 31.50
C ASN A 63 -6.91 23.54 30.86
N GLU A 64 -6.39 22.82 29.85
CA GLU A 64 -5.16 23.18 29.12
C GLU A 64 -3.95 23.46 30.04
N GLY A 65 -3.86 22.74 31.16
CA GLY A 65 -2.78 22.85 32.15
C GLY A 65 -2.96 23.94 33.21
N ALA A 66 -4.11 24.62 33.27
CA ALA A 66 -4.40 25.58 34.34
C ALA A 66 -4.55 24.91 35.72
N THR A 67 -5.04 23.67 35.75
CA THR A 67 -5.04 22.82 36.95
C THR A 67 -3.79 21.94 36.94
N PRO A 68 -2.92 21.96 37.97
CA PRO A 68 -1.77 21.05 38.05
C PRO A 68 -2.18 19.57 38.04
N PRO A 69 -1.34 18.66 37.51
CA PRO A 69 -1.61 17.24 37.56
C PRO A 69 -1.59 16.76 39.02
N ALA A 70 -2.62 15.99 39.41
CA ALA A 70 -2.76 15.46 40.77
C ALA A 70 -3.41 14.08 40.72
N ASP A 71 -2.87 13.13 41.49
CA ASP A 71 -3.31 11.71 41.53
C ASP A 71 -4.55 11.48 42.41
N ASN A 72 -5.37 12.51 42.61
CA ASN A 72 -6.52 12.51 43.53
C ASN A 72 -7.87 12.61 42.81
N GLN A 73 -7.89 12.40 41.49
CA GLN A 73 -9.08 12.51 40.65
C GLN A 73 -9.67 11.12 40.39
N ASP A 74 -11.01 11.05 40.36
CA ASP A 74 -11.70 9.81 40.01
C ASP A 74 -11.49 9.46 38.53
N PRO A 75 -11.37 8.17 38.19
CA PRO A 75 -11.24 7.76 36.79
C PRO A 75 -12.52 8.11 36.03
N ASN A 76 -12.37 8.78 34.88
CA ASN A 76 -13.48 9.09 33.98
C ASN A 76 -13.42 8.22 32.71
N PRO A 77 -14.26 7.16 32.59
CA PRO A 77 -14.25 6.28 31.42
C PRO A 77 -14.82 6.98 30.18
N ILE A 78 -14.00 7.08 29.13
CA ILE A 78 -14.38 7.65 27.83
C ILE A 78 -14.37 6.54 26.80
N LEU A 79 -15.56 6.23 26.26
CA LEU A 79 -15.73 5.29 25.16
C LEU A 79 -15.26 5.93 23.84
N PHE A 80 -14.53 5.18 23.04
CA PHE A 80 -14.13 5.57 21.69
C PHE A 80 -14.15 4.37 20.75
N LEU A 81 -14.28 4.65 19.45
CA LEU A 81 -14.30 3.61 18.42
C LEU A 81 -12.90 3.27 17.96
N THR A 82 -12.68 1.98 17.72
CA THR A 82 -11.45 1.40 17.22
C THR A 82 -11.78 0.49 16.05
N VAL A 83 -10.84 0.36 15.12
CA VAL A 83 -10.89 -0.67 14.08
C VAL A 83 -10.32 -1.96 14.67
N GLU A 84 -11.00 -3.09 14.43
CA GLU A 84 -10.52 -4.39 14.87
C GLU A 84 -9.17 -4.76 14.24
N SER A 85 -8.27 -5.35 15.05
CA SER A 85 -6.99 -5.90 14.59
C SER A 85 -7.21 -6.96 13.51
N GLY A 86 -6.35 -6.99 12.49
CA GLY A 86 -6.49 -7.90 11.34
C GLY A 86 -7.34 -7.31 10.21
N THR A 87 -7.78 -6.06 10.31
CA THR A 87 -8.41 -5.34 9.19
C THR A 87 -7.33 -4.89 8.20
N SER A 88 -7.46 -5.30 6.93
CA SER A 88 -6.53 -4.94 5.86
C SER A 88 -6.93 -3.65 5.14
N PHE A 89 -5.94 -2.78 4.91
CA PHE A 89 -6.09 -1.54 4.15
C PHE A 89 -5.19 -1.54 2.91
N GLN A 90 -5.72 -1.05 1.81
CA GLN A 90 -4.98 -0.76 0.59
C GLN A 90 -4.46 0.68 0.65
N PHE A 91 -3.14 0.80 0.53
CA PHE A 91 -2.45 2.06 0.35
C PHE A 91 -2.02 2.21 -1.10
N ALA A 92 -2.16 3.41 -1.65
CA ALA A 92 -1.73 3.70 -3.01
C ALA A 92 -1.04 5.06 -3.08
N PHE A 93 -0.08 5.19 -3.98
CA PHE A 93 0.54 6.45 -4.32
C PHE A 93 0.96 6.47 -5.79
N LYS A 94 1.08 7.67 -6.36
CA LYS A 94 1.65 7.90 -7.69
C LYS A 94 3.00 8.59 -7.53
N ALA A 95 4.05 7.94 -8.01
CA ALA A 95 5.43 8.42 -7.93
C ALA A 95 6.20 8.16 -9.23
N ASN A 96 7.31 8.87 -9.42
CA ASN A 96 8.31 8.50 -10.43
C ASN A 96 8.96 7.16 -10.06
N LYS A 97 9.38 6.39 -11.08
CA LYS A 97 9.98 5.05 -10.87
C LYS A 97 11.19 5.06 -9.91
N SER A 98 11.95 6.15 -9.91
CA SER A 98 13.09 6.35 -9.00
C SER A 98 12.70 6.42 -7.53
N ASP A 99 11.47 6.86 -7.23
CA ASP A 99 11.03 7.19 -5.87
C ASP A 99 10.21 6.07 -5.23
N VAL A 100 9.69 5.15 -6.03
CA VAL A 100 8.78 4.08 -5.57
C VAL A 100 9.40 3.30 -4.41
N LYS A 101 10.67 2.90 -4.54
CA LYS A 101 11.35 2.13 -3.49
C LYS A 101 11.46 2.92 -2.19
N THR A 102 11.95 4.16 -2.26
CA THR A 102 12.09 5.04 -1.09
C THR A 102 10.76 5.31 -0.41
N VAL A 103 9.71 5.58 -1.19
CA VAL A 103 8.36 5.84 -0.66
C VAL A 103 7.79 4.61 0.02
N MET A 104 7.95 3.42 -0.56
CA MET A 104 7.52 2.15 0.07
C MET A 104 8.23 1.93 1.40
N GLU A 105 9.56 2.06 1.44
CA GLU A 105 10.34 1.87 2.67
C GLU A 105 9.93 2.86 3.78
N TRP A 106 9.65 4.11 3.42
CA TRP A 106 9.20 5.11 4.39
C TRP A 106 7.78 4.84 4.87
N LEU A 107 6.88 4.42 3.98
CA LEU A 107 5.50 4.10 4.34
C LEU A 107 5.46 2.89 5.28
N GLU A 108 6.23 1.84 4.99
CA GLU A 108 6.40 0.67 5.83
C GLU A 108 6.93 1.02 7.22
N ALA A 109 8.06 1.74 7.26
CA ALA A 109 8.64 2.17 8.53
C ALA A 109 7.70 3.09 9.32
N ALA A 110 6.97 3.99 8.67
CA ALA A 110 6.05 4.90 9.33
C ALA A 110 4.86 4.16 9.94
N LEU A 111 4.21 3.27 9.17
CA LEU A 111 3.04 2.54 9.64
C LEU A 111 3.39 1.49 10.73
N GLY A 112 4.54 0.84 10.61
CA GLY A 112 5.01 -0.13 11.61
C GLY A 112 5.51 0.52 12.90
N ASN A 113 6.26 1.62 12.82
CA ASN A 113 6.88 2.23 14.01
C ASN A 113 6.07 3.37 14.63
N LEU A 114 5.52 4.27 13.79
CA LEU A 114 4.78 5.44 14.25
C LEU A 114 3.29 5.17 14.34
N GLY A 115 2.75 4.37 13.42
CA GLY A 115 1.31 4.15 13.28
C GLY A 115 0.56 5.34 12.68
N ALA A 116 -0.70 5.11 12.33
CA ALA A 116 -1.60 6.11 11.77
C ALA A 116 -2.87 6.27 12.62
N GLY A 117 -3.43 7.47 12.64
CA GLY A 117 -4.64 7.79 13.40
C GLY A 117 -4.35 8.28 14.81
N ALA A 118 -5.30 8.06 15.72
CA ALA A 118 -5.22 8.55 17.10
C ALA A 118 -4.47 7.57 18.02
N LYS A 119 -3.97 8.08 19.15
CA LYS A 119 -3.40 7.28 20.24
C LYS A 119 -2.21 6.40 19.86
N THR A 120 -1.47 6.80 18.84
CA THR A 120 -0.29 6.06 18.36
C THR A 120 0.82 5.94 19.41
N ALA A 121 0.94 6.91 20.31
CA ALA A 121 1.91 6.89 21.42
C ALA A 121 1.69 5.73 22.41
N VAL A 122 0.46 5.21 22.50
CA VAL A 122 0.11 4.05 23.35
C VAL A 122 -0.16 2.79 22.53
N GLY A 123 0.28 2.76 21.27
CA GLY A 123 0.33 1.55 20.44
C GLY A 123 -0.80 1.37 19.42
N TYR A 124 -1.80 2.26 19.37
CA TYR A 124 -2.87 2.14 18.37
C TYR A 124 -2.36 2.48 16.96
N GLY A 125 -3.09 1.97 15.96
CA GLY A 125 -2.90 2.35 14.55
C GLY A 125 -1.63 1.81 13.89
N ARG A 126 -0.98 0.81 14.50
CA ARG A 126 0.12 0.08 13.86
C ARG A 126 -0.42 -0.83 12.77
N MET A 127 0.35 -0.93 11.68
CA MET A 127 0.03 -1.80 10.56
C MET A 127 1.31 -2.48 10.11
N ASP A 128 1.20 -3.77 9.84
CA ASP A 128 2.25 -4.55 9.21
C ASP A 128 1.98 -4.64 7.71
N PHE A 129 3.06 -4.68 6.93
CA PHE A 129 2.96 -4.94 5.50
C PHE A 129 2.91 -6.45 5.30
N GLU A 130 1.77 -6.93 4.85
CA GLU A 130 1.71 -8.24 4.20
C GLU A 130 2.06 -8.05 2.73
N ASP A 131 2.93 -8.92 2.21
CA ASP A 131 2.97 -9.14 0.77
C ASP A 131 1.54 -9.39 0.34
N CYS A 132 0.96 -8.46 -0.43
CA CYS A 132 -0.43 -8.49 -0.84
C CYS A 132 -0.79 -9.95 -1.16
N PRO A 133 -1.63 -10.61 -0.34
CA PRO A 133 -2.19 -11.89 -0.74
C PRO A 133 -2.86 -11.53 -2.05
N LYS A 134 -2.30 -11.99 -3.17
CA LYS A 134 -2.81 -11.65 -4.49
C LYS A 134 -4.26 -12.08 -4.44
N ALA A 135 -5.17 -11.12 -4.24
CA ALA A 135 -6.57 -11.43 -4.04
C ALA A 135 -6.92 -12.33 -5.22
N PRO A 136 -7.44 -13.55 -5.01
CA PRO A 136 -7.69 -14.46 -6.11
C PRO A 136 -8.49 -13.66 -7.12
N LEU A 137 -7.84 -13.43 -8.26
CA LEU A 137 -8.30 -12.41 -9.17
C LEU A 137 -9.73 -12.79 -9.53
N LYS A 138 -10.72 -11.94 -9.23
CA LYS A 138 -12.12 -12.24 -9.56
C LYS A 138 -12.18 -12.70 -11.01
N GLU A 139 -12.83 -13.84 -11.24
CA GLU A 139 -12.92 -14.43 -12.58
C GLU A 139 -13.37 -13.37 -13.58
N SER A 140 -12.48 -13.09 -14.52
CA SER A 140 -12.63 -12.12 -15.58
C SER A 140 -12.94 -12.84 -16.89
N PRO A 141 -13.63 -12.20 -17.86
CA PRO A 141 -13.72 -12.71 -19.23
C PRO A 141 -12.33 -13.05 -19.82
N ALA A 142 -11.28 -12.35 -19.39
CA ALA A 142 -9.90 -12.64 -19.74
C ALA A 142 -9.44 -14.00 -19.22
N ASP A 143 -9.82 -14.38 -18.00
CA ASP A 143 -9.45 -15.69 -17.41
C ASP A 143 -10.07 -16.83 -18.22
N LYS A 144 -11.34 -16.69 -18.63
CA LYS A 144 -12.01 -17.65 -19.52
C LYS A 144 -11.33 -17.76 -20.87
N TRP A 145 -10.83 -16.65 -21.40
CA TRP A 145 -10.07 -16.65 -22.65
C TRP A 145 -8.71 -17.34 -22.49
N ILE A 146 -7.97 -17.04 -21.41
CA ILE A 146 -6.68 -17.67 -21.10
C ILE A 146 -6.83 -19.19 -20.96
N GLU A 147 -7.83 -19.65 -20.20
CA GLU A 147 -8.11 -21.07 -19.99
C GLU A 147 -8.54 -21.78 -21.30
N LYS A 148 -9.19 -21.07 -22.23
CA LYS A 148 -9.51 -21.60 -23.56
C LYS A 148 -8.27 -21.79 -24.43
N GLN A 149 -7.31 -20.87 -24.35
CA GLN A 149 -6.06 -20.96 -25.11
C GLN A 149 -5.12 -22.02 -24.53
N VAL A 150 -5.08 -22.13 -23.19
CA VAL A 150 -4.24 -23.08 -22.47
C VAL A 150 -5.04 -23.71 -21.32
N PRO A 151 -5.73 -24.84 -21.56
CA PRO A 151 -6.54 -25.50 -20.53
C PRO A 151 -5.70 -25.98 -19.33
N GLY A 152 -6.24 -25.80 -18.12
CA GLY A 152 -5.64 -26.16 -16.84
C GLY A 152 -4.60 -25.18 -16.33
N MET A 153 -4.42 -24.02 -16.98
CA MET A 153 -3.39 -23.05 -16.64
C MET A 153 -3.71 -22.31 -15.33
N LEU A 154 -4.94 -21.81 -15.19
CA LEU A 154 -5.33 -21.03 -14.02
C LEU A 154 -5.23 -21.86 -12.74
N ASN A 155 -5.68 -23.13 -12.79
CA ASN A 155 -5.57 -24.06 -11.68
C ASN A 155 -4.11 -24.37 -11.29
N LYS A 156 -3.20 -24.52 -12.27
CA LYS A 156 -1.77 -24.77 -11.99
C LYS A 156 -1.09 -23.55 -11.36
N ILE A 157 -1.48 -22.35 -11.77
CA ILE A 157 -0.96 -21.09 -11.21
C ILE A 157 -1.52 -20.85 -9.80
N HIS A 158 -2.83 -21.03 -9.60
CA HIS A 158 -3.48 -20.89 -8.28
C HIS A 158 -2.97 -21.88 -7.24
N GLN A 159 -2.60 -23.10 -7.65
CA GLN A 159 -2.05 -24.12 -6.75
C GLN A 159 -0.53 -23.96 -6.50
N ASN A 160 0.10 -22.86 -6.93
CA ASN A 160 1.55 -22.64 -6.84
C ASN A 160 2.37 -23.81 -7.45
N SER A 161 1.78 -24.61 -8.34
CA SER A 161 2.38 -25.83 -8.91
C SER A 161 3.07 -25.59 -10.25
N LEU A 162 3.54 -24.36 -10.49
CA LEU A 162 4.41 -24.04 -11.61
C LEU A 162 5.78 -24.75 -11.54
N THR A 163 6.10 -25.40 -10.41
CA THR A 163 7.21 -26.35 -10.27
C THR A 163 7.12 -27.51 -11.28
N LEU A 164 5.91 -27.94 -11.67
CA LEU A 164 5.66 -29.04 -12.62
C LEU A 164 5.68 -28.66 -14.11
N ILE A 165 5.76 -27.37 -14.46
CA ILE A 165 5.96 -26.97 -15.86
C ILE A 165 7.46 -27.06 -16.18
N GLY A 166 7.90 -28.28 -16.49
CA GLY A 166 9.12 -28.55 -17.28
C GLY A 166 8.88 -28.44 -18.79
N ASP A 167 7.66 -28.09 -19.19
CA ASP A 167 7.23 -28.09 -20.58
C ASP A 167 7.55 -26.75 -21.26
N LYS A 168 8.78 -26.62 -21.78
CA LYS A 168 9.25 -25.46 -22.55
C LYS A 168 8.30 -25.07 -23.69
N GLN A 169 7.48 -26.00 -24.20
CA GLN A 169 6.50 -25.71 -25.26
C GLN A 169 5.35 -24.84 -24.77
N MET A 170 4.86 -25.05 -23.54
CA MET A 170 3.74 -24.30 -22.99
C MET A 170 4.15 -22.85 -22.69
N ILE A 171 5.34 -22.66 -22.13
CA ILE A 171 5.96 -21.34 -21.87
C ILE A 171 6.20 -20.57 -23.17
N GLY A 172 6.73 -21.25 -24.20
CA GLY A 172 7.01 -20.65 -25.51
C GLY A 172 5.75 -20.20 -26.27
N LYS A 173 4.62 -20.91 -26.11
CA LYS A 173 3.32 -20.47 -26.63
C LYS A 173 2.81 -19.24 -25.87
N PHE A 174 3.04 -19.17 -24.56
CA PHE A 174 2.50 -18.13 -23.69
C PHE A 174 3.16 -16.75 -23.88
N ILE A 175 4.49 -16.71 -24.04
CA ILE A 175 5.26 -15.47 -24.30
C ILE A 175 5.47 -15.26 -25.82
N GLY A 176 4.88 -16.13 -26.65
CA GLY A 176 5.09 -16.15 -28.09
C GLY A 176 4.44 -14.97 -28.83
N LYS A 177 5.04 -14.58 -29.96
CA LYS A 177 4.51 -13.52 -30.84
C LYS A 177 3.06 -13.78 -31.31
N ALA A 178 2.68 -15.04 -31.48
CA ALA A 178 1.33 -15.43 -31.90
C ALA A 178 0.28 -15.06 -30.84
N MET A 179 0.52 -15.42 -29.57
CA MET A 179 -0.40 -15.08 -28.48
C MET A 179 -0.48 -13.57 -28.27
N ILE A 180 0.65 -12.86 -28.33
CA ILE A 180 0.66 -11.39 -28.22
C ILE A 180 -0.17 -10.74 -29.33
N LYS A 181 -0.10 -11.27 -30.55
CA LYS A 181 -0.94 -10.80 -31.67
C LYS A 181 -2.43 -11.01 -31.38
N GLU A 182 -2.81 -12.15 -30.81
CA GLU A 182 -4.20 -12.43 -30.41
C GLU A 182 -4.67 -11.50 -29.28
N ILE A 183 -3.85 -11.27 -28.25
CA ILE A 183 -4.18 -10.35 -27.16
C ILE A 183 -4.46 -8.96 -27.73
N LYS A 184 -3.59 -8.44 -28.61
CA LYS A 184 -3.75 -7.10 -29.22
C LYS A 184 -5.05 -6.95 -30.00
N GLN A 185 -5.54 -8.03 -30.62
CA GLN A 185 -6.77 -8.03 -31.42
C GLN A 185 -8.04 -8.23 -30.58
N HIS A 186 -7.91 -8.59 -29.30
CA HIS A 186 -9.05 -8.80 -28.42
C HIS A 186 -9.64 -7.45 -27.95
N LYS A 187 -10.97 -7.39 -27.79
CA LYS A 187 -11.67 -6.19 -27.29
C LYS A 187 -11.20 -5.77 -25.88
N ASP A 188 -10.86 -6.76 -25.05
CA ASP A 188 -10.43 -6.59 -23.65
C ASP A 188 -8.90 -6.70 -23.50
N ASN A 189 -8.13 -6.25 -24.51
CA ASN A 189 -6.69 -6.47 -24.59
C ASN A 189 -5.90 -5.97 -23.37
N GLN A 190 -6.25 -4.81 -22.82
CA GLN A 190 -5.59 -4.23 -21.65
C GLN A 190 -5.80 -5.10 -20.41
N GLU A 191 -7.02 -5.61 -20.21
CA GLU A 191 -7.34 -6.47 -19.08
C GLU A 191 -6.59 -7.80 -19.19
N ILE A 192 -6.60 -8.42 -20.38
CA ILE A 192 -5.87 -9.66 -20.65
C ILE A 192 -4.36 -9.45 -20.42
N TYR A 193 -3.79 -8.35 -20.90
CA TYR A 193 -2.38 -8.04 -20.71
C TYR A 193 -2.01 -7.88 -19.23
N MET A 194 -2.80 -7.11 -18.47
CA MET A 194 -2.55 -6.90 -17.05
C MET A 194 -2.66 -8.21 -16.26
N ARG A 195 -3.67 -9.04 -16.56
CA ARG A 195 -3.83 -10.36 -15.97
C ARG A 195 -2.65 -11.28 -16.29
N MET A 196 -2.25 -11.37 -17.55
CA MET A 196 -1.10 -12.18 -17.95
C MET A 196 0.20 -11.70 -17.33
N ARG A 197 0.40 -10.39 -17.22
CA ARG A 197 1.57 -9.80 -16.57
C ARG A 197 1.64 -10.19 -15.09
N GLU A 198 0.52 -10.11 -14.38
CA GLU A 198 0.43 -10.49 -12.97
C GLU A 198 0.70 -11.99 -12.75
N LEU A 199 0.21 -12.85 -13.65
CA LEU A 199 0.50 -14.28 -13.68
C LEU A 199 1.96 -14.60 -14.00
N ILE A 200 2.63 -13.76 -14.80
CA ILE A 200 4.07 -13.90 -15.09
C ILE A 200 4.89 -13.44 -13.88
N GLN A 201 4.49 -12.36 -13.21
CA GLN A 201 5.13 -11.86 -12.00
C GLN A 201 5.03 -12.82 -10.81
N SER A 202 4.01 -13.68 -10.73
CA SER A 202 3.98 -14.76 -9.72
C SER A 202 4.88 -15.94 -10.06
N SER A 203 5.50 -15.97 -11.25
CA SER A 203 6.26 -17.11 -11.75
C SER A 203 7.73 -16.75 -11.94
N ASP A 204 8.59 -17.27 -11.08
CA ASP A 204 10.04 -17.09 -11.19
C ASP A 204 10.65 -17.66 -12.49
N LYS A 205 9.87 -18.46 -13.24
CA LYS A 205 10.30 -19.10 -14.49
C LYS A 205 10.00 -18.27 -15.75
N LEU A 206 9.17 -17.24 -15.64
CA LEU A 206 8.70 -16.46 -16.80
C LEU A 206 9.36 -15.08 -16.81
N ASN A 207 10.01 -14.74 -17.92
CA ASN A 207 10.68 -13.45 -18.06
C ASN A 207 9.66 -12.35 -18.39
N GLU A 208 9.30 -11.57 -17.37
CA GLU A 208 8.36 -10.45 -17.48
C GLU A 208 8.83 -9.39 -18.49
N GLU A 209 10.11 -9.03 -18.47
CA GLU A 209 10.66 -8.03 -19.40
C GLU A 209 10.49 -8.44 -20.86
N ASN A 210 10.71 -9.71 -21.18
CA ASN A 210 10.51 -10.23 -22.53
C ASN A 210 9.04 -10.18 -22.95
N PHE A 211 8.12 -10.48 -22.04
CA PHE A 211 6.68 -10.35 -22.32
C PHE A 211 6.29 -8.90 -22.58
N ILE A 212 6.71 -7.98 -21.71
CA ILE A 212 6.47 -6.53 -21.87
C ILE A 212 7.05 -6.03 -23.21
N ASN A 213 8.30 -6.35 -23.49
CA ASN A 213 9.00 -5.91 -24.70
C ASN A 213 8.33 -6.42 -25.97
N ASN A 214 7.85 -7.66 -25.97
CA ASN A 214 7.14 -8.21 -27.12
C ASN A 214 5.72 -7.65 -27.25
N TYR A 215 5.06 -7.28 -26.15
CA TYR A 215 3.74 -6.66 -26.19
C TYR A 215 3.78 -5.21 -26.69
N ILE A 216 4.83 -4.46 -26.34
CA ILE A 216 4.98 -3.07 -26.80
C ILE A 216 5.30 -3.00 -28.30
N LYS A 217 6.06 -3.98 -28.83
CA LYS A 217 6.40 -4.09 -30.27
C LYS A 217 5.20 -4.44 -31.14
#